data_AF-A0A2E0MGE7-F1
#
_entry.id   AF-A0A2E0MGE7-F1
#
_cell.length_a   1.000
_cell.length_b   1.000
_cell.length_c   1.000
_cell.angle_alpha   90.00
_cell.angle_beta   90.00
_cell.angle_gamma   90.00
#
_symmetry.space_group_name_H-M   'P 1'
#
loop_
_entity.id
_entity.type
_entity.pdbx_description
1 polymer ?
#
loop_
_entity_poly.entity_id
_entity_poly.type
_entity_poly.pdbx_seq_one_letter_code
_entity_poly.pdbx_strand_id
1 'polypeptide(L)'
;MKKIITVFTLAAAFISCESSSSCTKDQETCKKDEAKQEVTSDETLVGNINAFEENLAAFNSCKQTTTGKGKCKEYIAKAVCEYYGIEDLKDGSNYVDYDKIPKKLKELESWENIGNFDEENINTALEKLNNFGKPVLIFNEDASYVHVVALKPNGKSVKSGKWGNISVPACISYFPRRKDSFTEKGLNYAFKSADDLTIWTKK
;
A
#
# COMPACT_ATOMS: atom_id res chain seq x y z
N MET A 1 64.58 -25.97 11.70
CA MET A 1 64.82 -26.44 13.09
C MET A 1 65.12 -25.25 13.97
N LYS A 2 64.51 -25.22 15.19
CA LYS A 2 64.74 -24.29 16.32
C LYS A 2 64.23 -22.85 16.11
N LYS A 3 63.10 -22.47 16.74
CA LYS A 3 62.92 -21.96 18.14
C LYS A 3 63.25 -20.45 18.20
N ILE A 4 62.46 -19.50 18.72
CA ILE A 4 61.70 -19.40 19.98
C ILE A 4 60.94 -18.02 19.96
N ILE A 5 59.65 -17.95 20.34
CA ILE A 5 59.03 -17.24 21.51
C ILE A 5 59.23 -15.69 21.47
N THR A 6 58.27 -14.77 21.67
CA THR A 6 57.50 -14.39 22.91
C THR A 6 56.74 -13.09 22.55
N VAL A 7 55.39 -12.99 22.59
CA VAL A 7 54.47 -12.66 23.72
C VAL A 7 54.03 -11.18 23.76
N PHE A 8 52.69 -11.01 23.83
CA PHE A 8 51.82 -10.00 24.52
C PHE A 8 52.26 -8.51 24.55
N THR A 9 51.39 -7.50 24.47
CA THR A 9 50.26 -7.25 25.39
C THR A 9 49.41 -6.05 24.92
N LEU A 10 48.11 -6.12 25.23
CA LEU A 10 47.06 -5.09 25.35
C LEU A 10 47.45 -3.60 25.44
N ALA A 11 46.62 -2.75 24.84
CA ALA A 11 46.00 -1.60 25.52
C ALA A 11 44.67 -1.21 24.85
N ALA A 12 43.57 -1.42 25.57
CA ALA A 12 42.28 -0.82 25.28
C ALA A 12 42.28 0.62 25.80
N ALA A 13 41.82 1.57 25.00
CA ALA A 13 41.41 2.89 25.46
C ALA A 13 39.91 3.03 25.21
N PHE A 14 39.13 2.77 26.26
CA PHE A 14 37.76 3.26 26.36
C PHE A 14 37.83 4.77 26.54
N ILE A 15 37.40 5.54 25.53
CA ILE A 15 37.09 6.95 25.72
C ILE A 15 35.68 6.99 26.30
N SER A 16 35.63 7.04 27.63
CA SER A 16 34.49 7.49 28.41
C SER A 16 34.42 9.00 28.29
N CYS A 17 33.36 9.53 27.69
CA CYS A 17 33.04 10.96 27.80
C CYS A 17 31.92 11.09 28.84
N GLU A 18 32.33 11.48 30.04
CA GLU A 18 31.43 11.96 31.09
C GLU A 18 30.77 13.26 30.62
N SER A 19 29.45 13.24 30.45
CA SER A 19 28.63 14.44 30.61
C SER A 19 27.77 14.22 31.85
N SER A 20 28.12 14.94 32.90
CA SER A 20 27.44 14.96 34.19
C SER A 20 25.99 15.46 34.06
N SER A 21 25.03 14.63 34.44
CA SER A 21 23.72 15.10 34.92
C SER A 21 23.22 14.18 36.03
N SER A 22 23.41 14.60 37.27
CA SER A 22 22.80 14.01 38.45
C SER A 22 21.32 14.40 38.50
N CYS A 23 20.41 13.42 38.53
CA CYS A 23 19.02 13.64 38.92
C CYS A 23 18.63 12.68 40.04
N THR A 24 18.59 13.22 41.25
CA THR A 24 18.00 12.62 42.45
C THR A 24 16.48 12.75 42.38
N LYS A 25 15.76 11.83 43.03
CA LYS A 25 14.31 11.81 43.19
C LYS A 25 13.75 13.16 43.64
N ASP A 26 12.79 13.70 42.88
CA ASP A 26 11.47 14.15 43.34
C ASP A 26 10.62 14.55 42.13
N GLN A 27 9.28 14.53 42.29
CA GLN A 27 8.28 14.69 41.24
C GLN A 27 8.48 15.97 40.41
N GLU A 28 8.69 15.83 39.10
CA GLU A 28 8.10 16.68 38.04
C GLU A 28 8.47 16.15 36.64
N THR A 29 7.65 16.51 35.68
CA THR A 29 7.42 15.90 34.37
C THR A 29 8.63 15.93 33.43
N CYS A 30 9.24 14.78 33.14
CA CYS A 30 10.22 14.64 32.04
C CYS A 30 9.50 14.41 30.71
N LYS A 31 9.33 15.47 29.92
CA LYS A 31 8.95 15.37 28.50
C LYS A 31 10.08 14.66 27.75
N LYS A 32 9.75 13.55 27.07
CA LYS A 32 10.63 12.93 26.08
C LYS A 32 10.53 13.75 24.79
N ASP A 33 11.65 14.32 24.39
CA ASP A 33 11.83 14.83 23.04
C ASP A 33 11.81 13.64 22.07
N GLU A 34 10.74 13.55 21.29
CA GLU A 34 10.67 12.72 20.11
C GLU A 34 11.63 13.32 19.07
N ALA A 35 12.63 12.52 18.67
CA ALA A 35 13.42 12.81 17.47
C ALA A 35 12.47 12.79 16.27
N LYS A 36 12.01 14.00 15.91
CA LYS A 36 11.22 14.29 14.72
C LYS A 36 12.11 14.01 13.51
N GLN A 37 12.00 12.81 12.97
CA GLN A 37 12.56 12.50 11.66
C GLN A 37 11.84 13.39 10.66
N GLU A 38 12.63 14.30 10.10
CA GLU A 38 12.23 15.31 9.13
C GLU A 38 11.77 14.59 7.86
N VAL A 39 10.45 14.48 7.70
CA VAL A 39 9.81 14.07 6.46
C VAL A 39 10.15 15.15 5.44
N THR A 40 11.03 14.83 4.50
CA THR A 40 11.30 15.64 3.33
C THR A 40 10.04 15.64 2.47
N SER A 41 9.17 16.61 2.73
CA SER A 41 8.00 16.95 1.94
C SER A 41 8.44 17.65 0.66
N ASP A 42 8.43 16.97 -0.50
CA ASP A 42 8.09 17.62 -1.76
C ASP A 42 7.81 16.64 -2.92
N GLU A 43 6.73 15.87 -2.80
CA GLU A 43 5.94 15.49 -3.97
C GLU A 43 4.48 15.65 -3.56
N THR A 44 3.92 16.82 -3.86
CA THR A 44 2.55 17.15 -3.48
C THR A 44 1.61 16.23 -4.26
N LEU A 45 0.99 15.27 -3.58
CA LEU A 45 -0.08 14.44 -4.14
C LEU A 45 -1.17 15.38 -4.67
N VAL A 46 -1.29 15.48 -6.00
CA VAL A 46 -2.13 16.50 -6.68
C VAL A 46 -3.63 16.21 -6.54
N GLY A 47 -4.00 14.98 -6.20
CA GLY A 47 -5.39 14.53 -6.13
C GLY A 47 -6.11 14.78 -4.81
N ASN A 48 -7.35 14.33 -4.75
CA ASN A 48 -8.23 14.41 -3.58
C ASN A 48 -7.90 13.28 -2.58
N ILE A 49 -7.26 13.62 -1.46
CA ILE A 49 -6.86 12.67 -0.42
C ILE A 49 -8.02 11.88 0.21
N ASN A 50 -9.26 12.36 0.07
CA ASN A 50 -10.47 11.70 0.59
C ASN A 50 -11.23 10.94 -0.50
N ALA A 51 -10.70 10.88 -1.73
CA ALA A 51 -11.41 10.30 -2.87
C ALA A 51 -11.80 8.83 -2.65
N PHE A 52 -11.03 8.04 -1.88
CA PHE A 52 -11.42 6.68 -1.57
C PHE A 52 -12.66 6.64 -0.67
N GLU A 53 -12.68 7.41 0.41
CA GLU A 53 -13.79 7.43 1.36
C GLU A 53 -15.06 8.03 0.73
N GLU A 54 -14.92 9.12 -0.03
CA GLU A 54 -16.03 9.78 -0.74
C GLU A 54 -16.63 8.87 -1.82
N ASN A 55 -15.79 8.23 -2.63
CA ASN A 55 -16.28 7.31 -3.65
C ASN A 55 -16.84 6.02 -3.07
N LEU A 56 -16.36 5.55 -1.91
CA LEU A 56 -16.99 4.44 -1.19
C LEU A 56 -18.42 4.81 -0.76
N ALA A 57 -18.61 6.01 -0.20
CA ALA A 57 -19.93 6.49 0.20
C ALA A 57 -20.88 6.61 -1.01
N ALA A 58 -20.42 7.22 -2.11
CA ALA A 58 -21.18 7.36 -3.34
C ALA A 58 -21.49 6.00 -4.01
N PHE A 59 -20.53 5.07 -4.01
CA PHE A 59 -20.71 3.70 -4.45
C PHE A 59 -21.81 2.98 -3.66
N ASN A 60 -21.77 3.09 -2.33
CA ASN A 60 -22.77 2.48 -1.46
C ASN A 60 -24.16 3.10 -1.68
N SER A 61 -24.25 4.40 -1.90
CA SER A 61 -25.51 5.08 -2.26
C SER A 61 -26.05 4.58 -3.60
N CYS A 62 -25.20 4.55 -4.64
CA CYS A 62 -25.55 4.06 -5.97
C CYS A 62 -26.09 2.61 -5.92
N LYS A 63 -25.49 1.75 -5.10
CA LYS A 63 -25.95 0.36 -4.91
C LYS A 63 -27.31 0.24 -4.23
N GLN A 64 -27.68 1.19 -3.38
CA GLN A 64 -28.97 1.19 -2.70
C GLN A 64 -30.10 1.69 -3.61
N THR A 65 -29.79 2.61 -4.52
CA THR A 65 -30.78 3.27 -5.38
C THR A 65 -30.97 2.59 -6.73
N THR A 66 -29.98 1.84 -7.21
CA THR A 66 -30.04 1.21 -8.53
C THR A 66 -30.45 -0.25 -8.46
N THR A 67 -31.47 -0.62 -9.24
CA THR A 67 -31.87 -2.03 -9.42
C THR A 67 -31.06 -2.71 -10.54
N GLY A 68 -30.67 -3.96 -10.33
CA GLY A 68 -29.96 -4.79 -11.31
C GLY A 68 -28.50 -5.11 -10.95
N LYS A 69 -28.00 -6.23 -11.50
CA LYS A 69 -26.61 -6.67 -11.27
C LYS A 69 -25.63 -5.82 -12.08
N GLY A 70 -24.49 -5.46 -11.50
CA GLY A 70 -23.38 -4.82 -12.22
C GLY A 70 -23.56 -3.34 -12.52
N LYS A 71 -24.16 -2.59 -11.60
CA LYS A 71 -24.20 -1.12 -11.62
C LYS A 71 -23.11 -0.56 -10.70
N CYS A 72 -22.80 0.73 -10.81
CA CYS A 72 -21.80 1.41 -9.97
C CYS A 72 -20.39 0.81 -10.15
N LYS A 73 -20.06 0.33 -11.35
CA LYS A 73 -18.80 -0.39 -11.62
C LYS A 73 -17.59 0.52 -11.71
N GLU A 74 -17.84 1.79 -11.98
CA GLU A 74 -16.85 2.81 -12.30
C GLU A 74 -16.15 3.39 -11.07
N TYR A 75 -16.71 3.18 -9.87
CA TYR A 75 -16.28 3.89 -8.66
C TYR A 75 -14.85 3.59 -8.22
N ILE A 76 -14.32 2.38 -8.45
CA ILE A 76 -12.93 2.09 -8.07
C ILE A 76 -11.94 2.81 -8.99
N ALA A 77 -12.23 2.85 -10.30
CA ALA A 77 -11.44 3.63 -11.27
C ALA A 77 -11.52 5.12 -10.94
N LYS A 78 -12.73 5.62 -10.67
CA LYS A 78 -12.96 7.00 -10.25
C LYS A 78 -12.16 7.37 -9.01
N ALA A 79 -12.23 6.55 -7.96
CA ALA A 79 -11.53 6.81 -6.71
C ALA A 79 -10.00 6.86 -6.89
N VAL A 80 -9.44 5.97 -7.71
CA VAL A 80 -8.01 5.96 -8.03
C VAL A 80 -7.63 7.22 -8.82
N CYS A 81 -8.37 7.55 -9.88
CA CYS A 81 -8.11 8.76 -10.67
C CYS A 81 -8.17 10.03 -9.82
N GLU A 82 -9.20 10.17 -8.99
CA GLU A 82 -9.37 11.35 -8.14
C GLU A 82 -8.33 11.41 -7.02
N TYR A 83 -7.98 10.28 -6.39
CA TYR A 83 -6.97 10.25 -5.32
C TYR A 83 -5.60 10.65 -5.83
N TYR A 84 -5.17 10.12 -6.98
CA TYR A 84 -3.83 10.36 -7.52
C TYR A 84 -3.77 11.55 -8.49
N GLY A 85 -4.90 12.18 -8.83
CA GLY A 85 -4.95 13.25 -9.82
C GLY A 85 -4.59 12.79 -11.23
N ILE A 86 -4.96 11.56 -11.60
CA ILE A 86 -4.66 10.94 -12.90
C ILE A 86 -5.92 10.71 -13.73
N GLU A 87 -5.74 10.47 -15.03
CA GLU A 87 -6.84 10.22 -15.96
C GLU A 87 -6.74 8.88 -16.70
N ASP A 88 -5.73 8.07 -16.38
CA ASP A 88 -5.41 6.81 -17.06
C ASP A 88 -6.61 5.84 -17.16
N LEU A 89 -7.48 5.82 -16.13
CA LEU A 89 -8.67 4.97 -16.08
C LEU A 89 -9.96 5.68 -16.53
N LYS A 90 -9.84 6.75 -17.31
CA LYS A 90 -10.97 7.37 -18.01
C LYS A 90 -11.11 6.83 -19.43
N ASP A 91 -12.35 6.87 -19.92
CA ASP A 91 -12.75 6.66 -21.30
C ASP A 91 -13.64 7.84 -21.73
N GLY A 92 -13.04 8.83 -22.37
CA GLY A 92 -13.64 10.15 -22.58
C GLY A 92 -13.94 10.85 -21.25
N SER A 93 -15.21 11.21 -21.03
CA SER A 93 -15.67 11.85 -19.78
C SER A 93 -16.05 10.86 -18.67
N ASN A 94 -16.03 9.55 -18.96
CA ASN A 94 -16.46 8.50 -18.02
C ASN A 94 -15.26 7.77 -17.43
N TYR A 95 -15.48 7.08 -16.31
CA TYR A 95 -14.48 6.16 -15.74
C TYR A 95 -14.72 4.73 -16.22
N VAL A 96 -13.64 3.98 -16.39
CA VAL A 96 -13.68 2.60 -16.86
C VAL A 96 -14.31 1.69 -15.78
N ASP A 97 -15.22 0.81 -16.20
CA ASP A 97 -15.81 -0.20 -15.31
C ASP A 97 -14.72 -1.15 -14.76
N TYR A 98 -14.83 -1.60 -13.50
CA TYR A 98 -13.79 -2.47 -12.90
C TYR A 98 -13.45 -3.72 -13.73
N ASP A 99 -14.40 -4.29 -14.46
CA ASP A 99 -14.20 -5.50 -15.28
C ASP A 99 -13.43 -5.22 -16.57
N LYS A 100 -13.29 -3.94 -16.95
CA LYS A 100 -12.51 -3.49 -18.11
C LYS A 100 -11.13 -2.95 -17.73
N ILE A 101 -10.87 -2.69 -16.45
CA ILE A 101 -9.57 -2.19 -15.97
C ILE A 101 -8.40 -3.07 -16.43
N PRO A 102 -8.42 -4.42 -16.31
CA PRO A 102 -7.30 -5.25 -16.74
C PRO A 102 -6.92 -5.05 -18.21
N LYS A 103 -7.91 -4.95 -19.10
CA LYS A 103 -7.70 -4.68 -20.52
C LYS A 103 -7.14 -3.27 -20.73
N LYS A 104 -7.73 -2.27 -20.07
CA LYS A 104 -7.28 -0.88 -20.17
C LYS A 104 -5.82 -0.72 -19.76
N LEU A 105 -5.38 -1.35 -18.67
CA LEU A 105 -3.99 -1.28 -18.21
C LEU A 105 -3.01 -1.87 -19.21
N LYS A 106 -3.37 -2.96 -19.89
CA LYS A 106 -2.55 -3.57 -20.96
C LYS A 106 -2.37 -2.65 -22.18
N GLU A 107 -3.26 -1.71 -22.40
CA GLU A 107 -3.20 -0.72 -23.49
C GLU A 107 -2.41 0.54 -23.11
N LEU A 108 -2.11 0.74 -21.83
CA LEU A 108 -1.44 1.94 -21.32
C LEU A 108 0.06 1.73 -21.19
N GLU A 109 0.85 2.45 -21.99
CA GLU A 109 2.31 2.43 -21.87
C GLU A 109 2.82 3.01 -20.53
N SER A 110 1.99 3.81 -19.85
CA SER A 110 2.26 4.41 -18.53
C SER A 110 2.15 3.43 -17.36
N TRP A 111 1.66 2.22 -17.59
CA TRP A 111 1.50 1.18 -16.57
C TRP A 111 2.36 -0.05 -16.88
N GLU A 112 2.70 -0.78 -15.83
CA GLU A 112 3.43 -2.04 -15.92
C GLU A 112 2.80 -3.11 -15.04
N ASN A 113 2.87 -4.36 -15.51
CA ASN A 113 2.60 -5.55 -14.71
C ASN A 113 3.88 -5.94 -14.00
N ILE A 114 3.87 -5.93 -12.66
CA ILE A 114 5.04 -6.30 -11.86
C ILE A 114 5.07 -7.80 -11.53
N GLY A 115 4.03 -8.56 -11.92
CA GLY A 115 3.97 -10.01 -11.80
C GLY A 115 2.81 -10.52 -10.96
N ASN A 116 2.95 -11.77 -10.53
CA ASN A 116 2.00 -12.44 -9.64
C ASN A 116 2.13 -11.92 -8.20
N PHE A 117 1.12 -12.16 -7.38
CA PHE A 117 1.18 -11.83 -5.96
C PHE A 117 2.11 -12.78 -5.19
N ASP A 118 3.31 -12.30 -4.93
CA ASP A 118 4.31 -12.90 -4.03
C ASP A 118 4.97 -11.82 -3.17
N GLU A 119 5.83 -12.22 -2.22
CA GLU A 119 6.46 -11.29 -1.27
C GLU A 119 7.42 -10.30 -1.96
N GLU A 120 8.10 -10.71 -3.05
CA GLU A 120 9.03 -9.84 -3.79
C GLU A 120 8.26 -8.76 -4.56
N ASN A 121 7.26 -9.17 -5.32
CA ASN A 121 6.46 -8.27 -6.14
C ASN A 121 5.62 -7.33 -5.28
N ILE A 122 5.05 -7.80 -4.15
CA ILE A 122 4.28 -6.91 -3.27
C ILE A 122 5.18 -5.88 -2.56
N ASN A 123 6.43 -6.24 -2.22
CA ASN A 123 7.38 -5.27 -1.66
C ASN A 123 7.76 -4.21 -2.70
N THR A 124 7.99 -4.61 -3.95
CA THR A 124 8.23 -3.68 -5.06
C THR A 124 7.03 -2.74 -5.28
N ALA A 125 5.81 -3.27 -5.24
CA ALA A 125 4.60 -2.46 -5.34
C ALA A 125 4.48 -1.46 -4.18
N LEU A 126 4.79 -1.87 -2.95
CA LEU A 126 4.75 -0.99 -1.78
C LEU A 126 5.81 0.11 -1.83
N GLU A 127 6.97 -0.16 -2.42
CA GLU A 127 7.99 0.86 -2.69
C GLU A 127 7.46 1.89 -3.70
N LYS A 128 6.95 1.44 -4.84
CA LYS A 128 6.30 2.29 -5.86
C LYS A 128 5.18 3.14 -5.26
N LEU A 129 4.35 2.55 -4.41
CA LEU A 129 3.23 3.22 -3.75
C LEU A 129 3.66 4.28 -2.75
N ASN A 130 4.51 3.90 -1.78
CA ASN A 130 4.75 4.73 -0.61
C ASN A 130 5.91 5.72 -0.81
N ASN A 131 6.89 5.38 -1.66
CA ASN A 131 8.06 6.23 -1.89
C ASN A 131 7.93 7.10 -3.14
N PHE A 132 7.14 6.66 -4.13
CA PHE A 132 7.00 7.35 -5.42
C PHE A 132 5.56 7.77 -5.76
N GLY A 133 4.63 7.58 -4.82
CA GLY A 133 3.23 7.97 -4.99
C GLY A 133 2.51 7.28 -6.17
N LYS A 134 3.01 6.13 -6.65
CA LYS A 134 2.45 5.44 -7.82
C LYS A 134 1.24 4.60 -7.40
N PRO A 135 0.08 4.72 -8.07
CA PRO A 135 -1.06 3.86 -7.79
C PRO A 135 -0.68 2.40 -8.03
N VAL A 136 -1.17 1.51 -7.16
CA VAL A 136 -1.04 0.06 -7.30
C VAL A 136 -2.42 -0.56 -7.33
N LEU A 137 -2.69 -1.35 -8.36
CA LEU A 137 -3.91 -2.12 -8.52
C LEU A 137 -3.60 -3.60 -8.49
N ILE A 138 -4.47 -4.37 -7.83
CA ILE A 138 -4.38 -5.82 -7.77
C ILE A 138 -5.73 -6.40 -8.18
N PHE A 139 -5.70 -7.42 -9.02
CA PHE A 139 -6.90 -8.11 -9.47
C PHE A 139 -6.58 -9.55 -9.83
N ASN A 140 -7.62 -10.38 -9.84
CA ASN A 140 -7.56 -11.73 -10.35
C ASN A 140 -7.62 -11.72 -11.89
N GLU A 141 -6.58 -12.23 -12.54
CA GLU A 141 -6.63 -12.53 -13.98
C GLU A 141 -7.47 -13.80 -14.21
N ASP A 142 -8.08 -13.90 -15.40
CA ASP A 142 -8.74 -15.12 -15.91
C ASP A 142 -9.91 -15.70 -15.10
N ALA A 143 -10.45 -14.97 -14.14
CA ALA A 143 -11.65 -15.38 -13.44
C ALA A 143 -12.93 -15.02 -14.21
N SER A 144 -13.97 -15.84 -14.05
CA SER A 144 -15.35 -15.53 -14.52
C SER A 144 -15.92 -14.23 -13.94
N TYR A 145 -15.27 -13.67 -12.92
CA TYR A 145 -15.57 -12.39 -12.31
C TYR A 145 -14.26 -11.70 -11.93
N VAL A 146 -13.97 -10.57 -12.57
CA VAL A 146 -12.86 -9.68 -12.21
C VAL A 146 -13.23 -8.91 -10.94
N HIS A 147 -12.33 -8.87 -9.97
CA HIS A 147 -12.41 -7.98 -8.82
C HIS A 147 -11.13 -7.17 -8.73
N VAL A 148 -11.25 -5.85 -8.69
CA VAL A 148 -10.10 -4.94 -8.63
C VAL A 148 -10.07 -4.26 -7.28
N VAL A 149 -8.87 -4.19 -6.70
CA VAL A 149 -8.59 -3.39 -5.51
C VAL A 149 -7.43 -2.44 -5.78
N ALA A 150 -7.39 -1.34 -5.04
CA ALA A 150 -6.25 -0.45 -4.98
C ALA A 150 -5.52 -0.63 -3.64
N LEU A 151 -4.19 -0.59 -3.61
CA LEU A 151 -3.49 -0.55 -2.32
C LEU A 151 -3.68 0.81 -1.63
N LYS A 152 -3.78 0.80 -0.30
CA LYS A 152 -3.90 2.02 0.50
C LYS A 152 -2.49 2.57 0.76
N PRO A 153 -2.18 3.82 0.34
CA PRO A 153 -0.92 4.47 0.70
C PRO A 153 -0.72 4.50 2.21
N ASN A 154 0.48 4.16 2.67
CA ASN A 154 0.85 4.08 4.08
C ASN A 154 -0.07 3.15 4.92
N GLY A 155 -0.75 2.22 4.25
CA GLY A 155 -1.61 1.24 4.90
C GLY A 155 -0.81 0.18 5.65
N LYS A 156 -1.36 -0.31 6.78
CA LYS A 156 -0.73 -1.38 7.55
C LYS A 156 -0.69 -2.68 6.77
N SER A 157 0.41 -3.40 6.86
CA SER A 157 0.52 -4.78 6.37
C SER A 157 0.42 -5.77 7.52
N VAL A 158 -0.29 -6.88 7.30
CA VAL A 158 -0.39 -7.98 8.27
C VAL A 158 0.02 -9.29 7.63
N LYS A 159 0.60 -10.22 8.38
CA LYS A 159 0.97 -11.53 7.85
C LYS A 159 -0.26 -12.42 7.75
N SER A 160 -0.49 -13.03 6.59
CA SER A 160 -1.65 -13.90 6.36
C SER A 160 -1.27 -15.37 6.50
N GLY A 161 -1.65 -16.01 7.62
CA GLY A 161 -1.41 -17.44 7.81
C GLY A 161 -2.09 -18.33 6.75
N LYS A 162 -3.23 -17.88 6.20
CA LYS A 162 -3.93 -18.60 5.11
C LYS A 162 -3.18 -18.56 3.77
N TRP A 163 -2.32 -17.58 3.58
CA TRP A 163 -1.55 -17.37 2.36
C TRP A 163 -0.05 -17.62 2.62
N GLY A 164 0.27 -18.60 3.47
CA GLY A 164 1.67 -18.99 3.71
C GLY A 164 2.51 -17.95 4.45
N ASN A 165 1.90 -17.12 5.30
CA ASN A 165 2.56 -16.02 6.02
C ASN A 165 3.15 -14.93 5.10
N ILE A 166 2.62 -14.76 3.89
CA ILE A 166 2.92 -13.59 3.07
C ILE A 166 2.39 -12.30 3.72
N SER A 167 3.10 -11.19 3.51
CA SER A 167 2.64 -9.86 3.92
C SER A 167 1.45 -9.43 3.06
N VAL A 168 0.30 -9.15 3.67
CA VAL A 168 -0.87 -8.62 2.97
C VAL A 168 -1.11 -7.17 3.36
N PRO A 169 -0.86 -6.20 2.46
CA PRO A 169 -1.09 -4.79 2.73
C PRO A 169 -2.57 -4.45 2.80
N ALA A 170 -2.88 -3.32 3.45
CA ALA A 170 -4.21 -2.74 3.42
C ALA A 170 -4.57 -2.25 2.01
N CYS A 171 -5.82 -2.47 1.62
CA CYS A 171 -6.34 -2.10 0.31
C CYS A 171 -7.73 -1.45 0.42
N ILE A 172 -8.14 -0.84 -0.69
CA ILE A 172 -9.46 -0.30 -0.97
C ILE A 172 -10.18 -1.26 -1.89
N SER A 173 -11.40 -1.64 -1.54
CA SER A 173 -12.19 -2.61 -2.29
C SER A 173 -13.67 -2.23 -2.31
N TYR A 174 -14.20 -2.01 -3.50
CA TYR A 174 -15.62 -1.78 -3.73
C TYR A 174 -16.24 -3.03 -4.35
N PHE A 175 -17.16 -3.66 -3.64
CA PHE A 175 -17.81 -4.90 -4.07
C PHE A 175 -19.19 -4.64 -4.66
N PRO A 176 -19.38 -4.79 -5.98
CA PRO A 176 -20.70 -4.68 -6.60
C PRO A 176 -21.73 -5.65 -6.01
N ARG A 177 -21.30 -6.87 -5.66
CA ARG A 177 -22.18 -7.95 -5.21
C ARG A 177 -22.22 -8.17 -3.69
N ARG A 178 -21.14 -7.87 -2.96
CA ARG A 178 -21.07 -8.02 -1.49
C ARG A 178 -21.40 -6.70 -0.80
N LYS A 179 -21.85 -6.72 0.46
CA LYS A 179 -22.23 -5.50 1.20
C LYS A 179 -21.04 -4.78 1.84
N ASP A 180 -19.95 -5.49 2.08
CA ASP A 180 -18.82 -5.11 2.91
C ASP A 180 -17.67 -4.50 2.09
N SER A 181 -17.96 -3.40 1.40
CA SER A 181 -16.91 -2.58 0.76
C SER A 181 -16.15 -1.77 1.80
N PHE A 182 -14.87 -1.47 1.56
CA PHE A 182 -13.98 -0.87 2.56
C PHE A 182 -12.83 -0.08 1.92
N THR A 183 -12.20 0.80 2.70
CA THR A 183 -10.97 1.54 2.33
C THR A 183 -9.74 1.10 3.13
N GLU A 184 -9.90 0.28 4.18
CA GLU A 184 -8.79 -0.11 5.05
C GLU A 184 -8.98 -1.51 5.64
N LYS A 185 -8.72 -2.55 4.83
CA LYS A 185 -8.54 -3.93 5.31
C LYS A 185 -7.45 -4.61 4.50
N GLY A 186 -6.85 -5.67 5.06
CA GLY A 186 -5.85 -6.48 4.36
C GLY A 186 -6.41 -7.11 3.08
N LEU A 187 -5.53 -7.30 2.10
CA LEU A 187 -5.85 -7.88 0.79
C LEU A 187 -6.58 -9.24 0.88
N ASN A 188 -6.24 -10.04 1.89
CA ASN A 188 -6.86 -11.34 2.18
C ASN A 188 -8.32 -11.25 2.65
N TYR A 189 -8.86 -10.05 2.88
CA TYR A 189 -10.29 -9.83 3.06
C TYR A 189 -11.02 -9.65 1.71
N ALA A 190 -10.31 -9.11 0.71
CA ALA A 190 -10.83 -8.91 -0.62
C ALA A 190 -10.90 -10.21 -1.42
N PHE A 191 -9.84 -11.02 -1.34
CA PHE A 191 -9.65 -12.24 -2.11
C PHE A 191 -9.59 -13.48 -1.22
N LYS A 192 -9.96 -14.64 -1.77
CA LYS A 192 -9.90 -15.92 -1.05
C LYS A 192 -8.50 -16.54 -1.06
N SER A 193 -7.79 -16.42 -2.17
CA SER A 193 -6.41 -16.87 -2.35
C SER A 193 -5.55 -15.75 -2.93
N ALA A 194 -4.23 -15.91 -2.78
CA ALA A 194 -3.23 -15.14 -3.51
C ALA A 194 -3.06 -15.64 -4.95
N ASP A 195 -3.48 -16.88 -5.22
CA ASP A 195 -3.40 -17.49 -6.54
C ASP A 195 -4.15 -16.63 -7.57
N ASP A 196 -3.57 -16.51 -8.76
CA ASP A 196 -4.09 -15.76 -9.92
C ASP A 196 -4.23 -14.24 -9.70
N LEU A 197 -3.72 -13.70 -8.59
CA LEU A 197 -3.63 -12.26 -8.39
C LEU A 197 -2.40 -11.72 -9.14
N THR A 198 -2.62 -10.71 -9.99
CA THR A 198 -1.56 -9.93 -10.62
C THR A 198 -1.49 -8.54 -10.01
N ILE A 199 -0.30 -7.96 -9.98
CA ILE A 199 -0.06 -6.62 -9.46
C ILE A 199 0.35 -5.70 -10.60
N TRP A 200 -0.29 -4.53 -10.67
CA TRP A 200 -0.04 -3.50 -11.67
C TRP A 200 0.24 -2.17 -11.00
N THR A 201 1.17 -1.40 -11.55
CA THR A 201 1.48 -0.05 -11.07
C THR A 201 1.82 0.89 -12.21
N LYS A 202 1.76 2.20 -11.94
CA LYS A 202 2.22 3.23 -12.88
C LYS A 202 3.76 3.26 -12.87
N LYS A 203 4.38 3.37 -14.05
CA LYS A 203 5.84 3.40 -14.21
C LYS A 203 6.50 4.57 -13.47
#